data_AF-A0A538D903-F1
#
_entry.id   AF-A0A538D903-F1
#
_cell.length_a   1.000
_cell.length_b   1.000
_cell.length_c   1.000
_cell.angle_alpha   90.00
_cell.angle_beta   90.00
_cell.angle_gamma   90.00
#
_symmetry.space_group_name_H-M   'P 1'
#
loop_
_entity.id
_entity.type
_entity.pdbx_description
1 polymer ?
#
loop_
_entity_poly.entity_id
_entity_poly.type
_entity_poly.pdbx_seq_one_letter_code
_entity_poly.pdbx_strand_id
1 'polypeptide(L)'
;MNPWDEIASSVTNNLPALVAQACEFGLRARQTPMVPAAAATLLAIDASRVAVALISGATTEVGVGAVLDHGGWVLNGTVGAVPWSSDATTLLVAAHTEPRSSPSTPLGLFSVATERPGVIRTPRTSIGARSMCHIQLAGVRLGDGARYDDGVRATWSSVATALDQATIVAAAELAGLARGALATAVAYATHREQFGAPIATYQALAHRLTDMAIDTESAELAVEEAVDAPSSQNASRAKIIANEAAHRVTAGLHQINGGVGFYADQTPTAYYARALALRFEMGDSQIHRLRLAAEMAYPAIGL
;
A
#
# COMPACT_ATOMS: atom_id res chain seq x y z
N MET A 1 1.07 22.77 -19.49
CA MET A 1 1.52 21.42 -19.09
C MET A 1 0.41 20.88 -18.21
N ASN A 2 -0.03 19.63 -18.40
CA ASN A 2 -1.10 19.07 -17.57
C ASN A 2 -0.56 18.91 -16.12
N PRO A 3 -1.26 19.41 -15.08
CA PRO A 3 -0.83 19.21 -13.69
C PRO A 3 -0.50 17.75 -13.36
N TRP A 4 -1.16 16.80 -14.04
CA TRP A 4 -0.90 15.37 -13.88
C TRP A 4 0.39 14.87 -14.49
N ASP A 5 0.88 15.48 -15.57
CA ASP A 5 2.18 15.11 -16.15
C ASP A 5 3.31 15.59 -15.22
N GLU A 6 3.12 16.74 -14.56
CA GLU A 6 4.03 17.26 -13.53
C GLU A 6 4.00 16.40 -12.26
N ILE A 7 2.81 15.96 -11.82
CA ILE A 7 2.67 14.99 -10.73
C ILE A 7 3.36 13.69 -11.11
N ALA A 8 2.95 13.02 -12.19
CA ALA A 8 3.53 11.74 -12.60
C ALA A 8 5.06 11.82 -12.77
N SER A 9 5.58 12.94 -13.28
CA SER A 9 7.03 13.19 -13.38
C SER A 9 7.71 13.36 -12.02
N SER A 10 7.17 14.22 -11.14
CA SER A 10 7.69 14.44 -9.77
C SER A 10 7.72 13.14 -8.97
N VAL A 11 6.70 12.31 -9.16
CA VAL A 11 6.47 11.06 -8.47
C VAL A 11 7.46 10.00 -8.93
N THR A 12 7.65 9.88 -10.24
CA THR A 12 8.66 9.00 -10.83
C THR A 12 10.06 9.38 -10.38
N ASN A 13 10.37 10.68 -10.32
CA ASN A 13 11.68 11.18 -9.88
C ASN A 13 11.97 10.92 -8.39
N ASN A 14 10.94 10.82 -7.55
CA ASN A 14 11.09 10.58 -6.10
C ASN A 14 10.93 9.09 -5.71
N LEU A 15 10.51 8.23 -6.64
CA LEU A 15 10.24 6.81 -6.38
C LEU A 15 11.41 6.08 -5.68
N PRO A 16 12.69 6.24 -6.10
CA PRO A 16 13.81 5.58 -5.43
C PRO A 16 13.97 5.97 -3.96
N ALA A 17 13.82 7.26 -3.64
CA ALA A 17 13.94 7.76 -2.27
C ALA A 17 12.80 7.23 -1.38
N LEU A 18 11.58 7.17 -1.91
CA LEU A 18 10.41 6.62 -1.22
C LEU A 18 10.52 5.13 -0.96
N VAL A 19 11.04 4.37 -1.93
CA VAL A 19 11.33 2.94 -1.78
C VAL A 19 12.40 2.70 -0.71
N ALA A 20 13.50 3.45 -0.74
CA ALA A 20 14.54 3.33 0.29
C ALA A 20 13.98 3.60 1.70
N GLN A 21 13.15 4.64 1.83
CA GLN A 21 12.48 4.96 3.09
C GLN A 21 11.57 3.80 3.53
N ALA A 22 10.69 3.33 2.64
CA ALA A 22 9.74 2.24 2.92
C ALA A 22 10.46 0.94 3.34
N CYS A 23 11.57 0.59 2.69
CA CYS A 23 12.44 -0.51 3.09
C CYS A 23 12.99 -0.32 4.51
N GLU A 24 13.58 0.84 4.84
CA GLU A 24 14.11 1.11 6.18
C GLU A 24 13.02 1.00 7.25
N PHE A 25 11.83 1.46 6.92
CA PHE A 25 10.69 1.41 7.81
C PHE A 25 10.28 -0.05 8.10
N GLY A 26 10.22 -0.90 7.06
CA GLY A 26 9.91 -2.31 7.19
C GLY A 26 10.87 -3.05 8.14
N LEU A 27 12.16 -2.65 8.16
CA LEU A 27 13.20 -3.27 9.00
C LEU A 27 12.92 -3.27 10.50
N ARG A 28 12.09 -2.35 11.01
CA ARG A 28 11.95 -2.14 12.45
C ARG A 28 10.62 -2.63 13.02
N ALA A 29 9.68 -3.06 12.17
CA ALA A 29 8.29 -3.38 12.54
C ALA A 29 7.62 -2.33 13.46
N ARG A 30 8.13 -1.10 13.52
CA ARG A 30 7.68 -0.06 14.45
C ARG A 30 6.34 0.51 13.99
N GLN A 31 5.55 0.99 14.94
CA GLN A 31 4.31 1.71 14.69
C GLN A 31 4.61 3.17 14.31
N THR A 32 5.11 3.43 13.10
CA THR A 32 5.29 4.81 12.62
C THR A 32 4.46 5.08 11.35
N PRO A 33 3.85 6.28 11.22
CA PRO A 33 2.88 6.60 10.17
C PRO A 33 3.55 7.16 8.90
N MET A 34 4.44 6.39 8.26
CA MET A 34 5.33 6.96 7.23
C MET A 34 4.81 6.86 5.78
N VAL A 35 4.00 5.85 5.46
CA VAL A 35 3.44 5.68 4.10
C VAL A 35 2.42 6.75 3.65
N PRO A 36 1.67 7.48 4.50
CA PRO A 36 0.86 8.60 4.00
C PRO A 36 1.73 9.70 3.39
N ALA A 37 2.95 9.91 3.90
CA ALA A 37 3.90 10.83 3.28
C ALA A 37 4.36 10.32 1.92
N ALA A 38 4.56 9.00 1.75
CA ALA A 38 4.93 8.43 0.46
C ALA A 38 3.80 8.50 -0.57
N ALA A 39 2.56 8.12 -0.24
CA ALA A 39 1.43 8.25 -1.16
C ALA A 39 1.06 9.73 -1.45
N ALA A 40 1.22 10.64 -0.48
CA ALA A 40 1.05 12.08 -0.67
C ALA A 40 2.17 12.70 -1.53
N THR A 41 3.42 12.29 -1.31
CA THR A 41 4.59 12.66 -2.13
C THR A 41 4.47 12.06 -3.54
N LEU A 42 3.91 10.85 -3.66
CA LEU A 42 3.59 10.17 -4.92
C LEU A 42 2.39 10.79 -5.67
N LEU A 43 1.77 11.84 -5.14
CA LEU A 43 0.79 12.65 -5.88
C LEU A 43 1.24 14.12 -5.97
N ALA A 44 2.53 14.39 -5.67
CA ALA A 44 3.14 15.71 -5.60
C ALA A 44 2.30 16.74 -4.82
N ILE A 45 1.51 16.28 -3.85
CA ILE A 45 0.91 17.17 -2.87
C ILE A 45 1.99 17.46 -1.85
N ASP A 46 2.15 18.73 -1.48
CA ASP A 46 3.10 19.18 -0.46
C ASP A 46 2.89 18.44 0.87
N ALA A 47 3.59 17.31 1.01
CA ALA A 47 3.57 16.44 2.17
C ALA A 47 4.22 17.09 3.39
N SER A 48 4.89 18.24 3.22
CA SER A 48 5.47 19.01 4.33
C SER A 48 4.41 19.79 5.13
N ARG A 49 3.17 19.89 4.63
CA ARG A 49 2.09 20.68 5.24
C ARG A 49 0.74 19.96 5.40
N VAL A 50 0.50 18.85 4.70
CA VAL A 50 -0.83 18.20 4.63
C VAL A 50 -0.69 16.69 4.57
N ALA A 51 -1.39 15.96 5.44
CA ALA A 51 -1.53 14.51 5.34
C ALA A 51 -2.69 14.17 4.37
N VAL A 52 -2.40 13.38 3.34
CA VAL A 52 -3.33 13.04 2.24
C VAL A 52 -3.64 11.55 2.25
N ALA A 53 -4.92 11.21 2.09
CA ALA A 53 -5.35 9.85 1.80
C ALA A 53 -6.01 9.76 0.42
N LEU A 54 -5.57 8.82 -0.41
CA LEU A 54 -6.20 8.51 -1.69
C LEU A 54 -7.42 7.60 -1.48
N ILE A 55 -8.55 8.04 -2.00
CA ILE A 55 -9.81 7.31 -1.92
C ILE A 55 -10.10 6.67 -3.29
N SER A 56 -9.55 5.48 -3.53
CA SER A 56 -9.92 4.65 -4.69
C SER A 56 -10.27 3.20 -4.33
N GLY A 57 -10.14 2.80 -3.05
CA GLY A 57 -10.14 1.39 -2.66
C GLY A 57 -8.85 0.67 -3.07
N ALA A 58 -8.61 -0.52 -2.54
CA ALA A 58 -7.48 -1.39 -2.91
C ALA A 58 -7.64 -2.03 -4.32
N THR A 59 -8.63 -1.56 -5.07
CA THR A 59 -9.13 -2.08 -6.35
C THR A 59 -9.48 -0.89 -7.24
N THR A 60 -9.76 -1.15 -8.52
CA THR A 60 -10.24 -0.12 -9.46
C THR A 60 -11.67 0.39 -9.17
N GLU A 61 -12.30 -0.10 -8.09
CA GLU A 61 -13.67 0.25 -7.70
C GLU A 61 -13.75 1.52 -6.88
N VAL A 62 -14.20 2.60 -7.52
CA VAL A 62 -14.43 3.89 -6.89
C VAL A 62 -15.88 3.99 -6.41
N GLY A 63 -16.08 3.92 -5.10
CA GLY A 63 -17.40 3.98 -4.45
C GLY A 63 -17.96 5.39 -4.24
N VAL A 64 -17.43 6.41 -4.94
CA VAL A 64 -17.79 7.82 -4.76
C VAL A 64 -18.30 8.40 -6.08
N GLY A 65 -19.43 9.10 -6.02
CA GLY A 65 -19.97 9.92 -7.10
C GLY A 65 -19.83 11.40 -6.81
N ALA A 66 -19.66 12.20 -7.86
CA ALA A 66 -19.63 13.65 -7.82
C ALA A 66 -20.63 14.21 -8.83
N VAL A 67 -21.54 15.06 -8.38
CA VAL A 67 -22.56 15.70 -9.23
C VAL A 67 -22.30 17.20 -9.27
N LEU A 68 -22.35 17.80 -10.46
CA LEU A 68 -22.25 19.24 -10.64
C LEU A 68 -23.57 19.90 -10.16
N ASP A 69 -23.46 20.86 -9.24
CA ASP A 69 -24.58 21.57 -8.64
C ASP A 69 -24.23 23.06 -8.49
N HIS A 70 -24.99 23.94 -9.13
CA HIS A 70 -24.86 25.41 -9.05
C HIS A 70 -23.41 25.96 -9.18
N GLY A 71 -22.61 25.46 -10.12
CA GLY A 71 -21.23 25.91 -10.30
C GLY A 71 -20.25 25.37 -9.24
N GLY A 72 -20.61 24.27 -8.59
CA GLY A 72 -19.77 23.51 -7.68
C GLY A 72 -20.05 22.01 -7.76
N TRP A 73 -19.48 21.23 -6.86
CA TRP A 73 -19.60 19.77 -6.84
C TRP A 73 -20.20 19.28 -5.53
N VAL A 74 -21.02 18.24 -5.62
CA VAL A 74 -21.56 17.53 -4.46
C VAL A 74 -21.08 16.08 -4.51
N LEU A 75 -20.29 15.69 -3.52
CA LEU A 75 -19.73 14.34 -3.42
C LEU A 75 -20.55 13.49 -2.47
N ASN A 76 -20.85 12.26 -2.91
CA ASN A 76 -21.53 11.24 -2.12
C ASN A 76 -20.86 9.88 -2.32
N GLY A 77 -20.71 9.13 -1.25
CA GLY A 77 -20.21 7.77 -1.32
C GLY A 77 -19.56 7.30 -0.04
N THR A 78 -19.10 6.05 -0.06
CA THR A 78 -18.43 5.43 1.09
C THR A 78 -17.21 4.66 0.61
N VAL A 79 -16.10 4.81 1.30
CA VAL A 79 -14.90 4.01 1.07
C VAL A 79 -14.41 3.45 2.39
N GLY A 80 -14.27 2.12 2.41
CA GLY A 80 -13.77 1.38 3.56
C GLY A 80 -12.24 1.40 3.65
N ALA A 81 -11.77 1.31 4.89
CA ALA A 81 -10.36 1.06 5.22
C ALA A 81 -9.37 1.99 4.50
N VAL A 82 -9.67 3.28 4.45
CA VAL A 82 -8.78 4.28 3.86
C VAL A 82 -7.55 4.41 4.77
N PRO A 83 -6.34 4.03 4.31
CA PRO A 83 -5.16 4.06 5.14
C PRO A 83 -4.79 5.48 5.52
N TRP A 84 -4.31 5.67 6.76
CA TRP A 84 -3.83 6.93 7.34
C TRP A 84 -4.86 8.06 7.42
N SER A 85 -6.11 7.77 7.09
CA SER A 85 -7.16 8.78 7.06
C SER A 85 -7.62 9.24 8.44
N SER A 86 -7.06 8.74 9.55
CA SER A 86 -7.35 9.26 10.91
C SER A 86 -6.47 10.45 11.28
N ASP A 87 -5.33 10.62 10.61
CA ASP A 87 -4.41 11.74 10.83
C ASP A 87 -4.37 12.71 9.63
N ALA A 88 -5.03 12.33 8.53
CA ALA A 88 -5.19 13.16 7.34
C ALA A 88 -5.90 14.48 7.64
N THR A 89 -5.39 15.59 7.10
CA THR A 89 -6.08 16.89 7.08
C THR A 89 -6.84 17.10 5.77
N THR A 90 -6.39 16.44 4.69
CA THR A 90 -7.02 16.49 3.36
C THR A 90 -7.19 15.07 2.81
N LEU A 91 -8.27 14.86 2.06
CA LEU A 91 -8.55 13.64 1.31
C LEU A 91 -8.45 13.95 -0.18
N LEU A 92 -7.75 13.11 -0.92
CA LEU A 92 -7.81 13.09 -2.36
C LEU A 92 -8.85 12.06 -2.80
N VAL A 93 -9.94 12.54 -3.37
CA VAL A 93 -11.11 11.73 -3.68
C VAL A 93 -11.22 11.55 -5.18
N ALA A 94 -10.99 10.33 -5.65
CA ALA A 94 -11.42 9.94 -6.99
C ALA A 94 -12.93 9.71 -6.94
N ALA A 95 -13.68 10.31 -7.87
CA ALA A 95 -15.13 10.18 -7.91
C ALA A 95 -15.65 10.13 -9.34
N HIS A 96 -16.69 9.32 -9.57
CA HIS A 96 -17.40 9.27 -10.83
C HIS A 96 -18.18 10.58 -11.03
N THR A 97 -17.83 11.36 -12.05
CA THR A 97 -18.54 12.61 -12.41
C THR A 97 -19.75 12.36 -13.31
N GLU A 98 -19.87 11.14 -13.82
CA GLU A 98 -20.95 10.67 -14.69
C GLU A 98 -21.35 9.26 -14.22
N PRO A 99 -22.58 8.79 -14.50
CA PRO A 99 -22.98 7.42 -14.18
C PRO A 99 -21.98 6.41 -14.74
N ARG A 100 -21.53 5.46 -13.91
CA ARG A 100 -20.59 4.41 -14.33
C ARG A 100 -21.20 3.59 -15.47
N SER A 101 -20.60 3.70 -16.65
CA SER A 101 -21.02 3.01 -17.87
C SER A 101 -20.03 1.90 -18.29
N SER A 102 -18.78 1.99 -17.83
CA SER A 102 -17.72 1.01 -18.05
C SER A 102 -16.66 1.09 -16.94
N PRO A 103 -15.70 0.13 -16.86
CA PRO A 103 -14.52 0.26 -16.01
C PRO A 103 -13.60 1.44 -16.38
N SER A 104 -13.74 2.00 -17.58
CA SER A 104 -12.97 3.13 -18.08
C SER A 104 -13.72 4.47 -17.99
N THR A 105 -14.88 4.51 -17.34
CA THR A 105 -15.62 5.76 -17.13
C THR A 105 -14.69 6.77 -16.44
N PRO A 106 -14.52 7.98 -17.02
CA PRO A 106 -13.63 8.99 -16.46
C PRO A 106 -13.98 9.35 -15.02
N LEU A 107 -12.96 9.69 -14.25
CA LEU A 107 -13.08 10.14 -12.87
C LEU A 107 -12.69 11.61 -12.78
N GLY A 108 -13.29 12.32 -11.83
CA GLY A 108 -12.75 13.56 -11.31
C GLY A 108 -11.92 13.28 -10.07
N LEU A 109 -10.83 14.03 -9.89
CA LEU A 109 -10.11 14.07 -8.61
C LEU A 109 -10.47 15.33 -7.85
N PHE A 110 -10.81 15.19 -6.58
CA PHE A 110 -11.22 16.28 -5.70
C PHE A 110 -10.34 16.34 -4.46
N SER A 111 -9.92 17.55 -4.09
CA SER A 111 -9.28 17.80 -2.81
C SER A 111 -10.35 18.18 -1.78
N VAL A 112 -10.46 17.39 -0.71
CA VAL A 112 -11.50 17.54 0.31
C VAL A 112 -10.87 17.66 1.69
N ALA A 113 -11.00 18.83 2.33
CA ALA A 113 -10.61 18.99 3.72
C ALA A 113 -11.41 18.04 4.62
N THR A 114 -10.74 17.37 5.56
CA THR A 114 -11.38 16.36 6.45
C THR A 114 -12.41 16.94 7.41
N GLU A 115 -12.29 18.22 7.76
CA GLU A 115 -13.24 18.95 8.63
C GLU A 115 -14.46 19.49 7.86
N ARG A 116 -14.55 19.25 6.55
CA ARG A 116 -15.64 19.80 5.73
C ARG A 116 -16.98 19.16 6.10
N PRO A 117 -18.07 19.92 6.21
CA PRO A 117 -19.39 19.35 6.50
C PRO A 117 -19.77 18.24 5.52
N GLY A 118 -20.25 17.12 6.05
CA GLY A 118 -20.58 15.92 5.29
C GLY A 118 -19.46 14.88 5.18
N VAL A 119 -18.22 15.20 5.61
CA VAL A 119 -17.15 14.21 5.77
C VAL A 119 -17.30 13.52 7.12
N ILE A 120 -17.59 12.22 7.09
CA ILE A 120 -17.76 11.39 8.29
C ILE A 120 -16.61 10.37 8.32
N ARG A 121 -15.84 10.39 9.41
CA ARG A 121 -14.68 9.51 9.62
C ARG A 121 -14.99 8.56 10.76
N THR A 122 -15.01 7.26 10.46
CA THR A 122 -15.14 6.21 11.49
C THR A 122 -13.80 5.49 11.65
N PRO A 123 -13.03 5.77 12.71
CA PRO A 123 -11.73 5.15 12.94
C PRO A 123 -11.82 3.62 13.03
N ARG A 124 -10.81 2.94 12.52
CA ARG A 124 -10.62 1.49 12.61
C ARG A 124 -9.18 1.19 13.00
N THR A 125 -9.00 0.17 13.83
CA THR A 125 -7.68 -0.31 14.23
C THR A 125 -7.38 -1.60 13.48
N SER A 126 -6.35 -1.58 12.63
CA SER A 126 -5.84 -2.78 11.98
C SER A 126 -4.99 -3.61 12.95
N ILE A 127 -4.91 -4.93 12.73
CA ILE A 127 -4.06 -5.85 13.51
C ILE A 127 -2.58 -5.44 13.50
N GLY A 128 -2.12 -4.75 12.44
CA GLY A 128 -0.77 -4.17 12.33
C GLY A 128 -0.62 -2.76 12.91
N ALA A 129 -1.58 -2.30 13.74
CA ALA A 129 -1.62 -1.00 14.38
C ALA A 129 -1.51 0.21 13.42
N ARG A 130 -2.01 0.06 12.19
CA ARG A 130 -2.15 1.17 11.25
C ARG A 130 -3.46 1.94 11.49
N SER A 131 -3.31 3.26 11.54
CA SER A 131 -4.40 4.24 11.54
C SER A 131 -5.15 4.16 10.20
N MET A 132 -6.47 4.00 10.24
CA MET A 132 -7.34 4.01 9.07
C MET A 132 -8.77 4.38 9.47
N CYS A 133 -9.57 4.89 8.53
CA CYS A 133 -10.99 5.12 8.75
C CYS A 133 -11.83 4.49 7.64
N HIS A 134 -13.07 4.16 7.99
CA HIS A 134 -14.14 4.17 7.00
C HIS A 134 -14.56 5.63 6.78
N ILE A 135 -14.53 6.07 5.52
CA ILE A 135 -14.89 7.43 5.12
C ILE A 135 -16.24 7.40 4.43
N GLN A 136 -17.16 8.22 4.93
CA GLN A 136 -18.42 8.51 4.26
C GLN A 136 -18.45 9.98 3.87
N LEU A 137 -18.81 10.23 2.61
CA LEU A 137 -19.08 11.55 2.07
C LEU A 137 -20.59 11.66 1.91
N ALA A 138 -21.22 12.53 2.69
CA ALA A 138 -22.66 12.75 2.73
C ALA A 138 -22.96 14.19 2.29
N GLY A 139 -23.16 14.39 0.99
CA GLY A 139 -23.49 15.69 0.41
C GLY A 139 -22.38 16.73 0.57
N VAL A 140 -21.12 16.31 0.46
CA VAL A 140 -19.97 17.22 0.64
C VAL A 140 -19.93 18.22 -0.51
N ARG A 141 -20.17 19.50 -0.19
CA ARG A 141 -20.21 20.60 -1.17
C ARG A 141 -18.84 21.23 -1.36
N LEU A 142 -18.40 21.30 -2.61
CA LEU A 142 -17.16 21.89 -3.06
C LEU A 142 -17.43 23.00 -4.08
N GLY A 143 -16.58 24.03 -4.14
CA GLY A 143 -16.62 25.03 -5.22
C GLY A 143 -16.03 24.48 -6.52
N ASP A 144 -16.21 25.20 -7.62
CA ASP A 144 -15.72 24.80 -8.95
C ASP A 144 -14.21 24.48 -8.96
N GLY A 145 -13.40 25.32 -8.31
CA GLY A 145 -11.95 25.17 -8.21
C GLY A 145 -11.46 24.08 -7.26
N ALA A 146 -12.35 23.27 -6.67
CA ALA A 146 -11.94 22.15 -5.79
C ALA A 146 -11.58 20.87 -6.57
N ARG A 147 -11.92 20.83 -7.86
CA ARG A 147 -11.49 19.78 -8.75
C ARG A 147 -10.00 19.97 -9.03
N TYR A 148 -9.20 18.99 -8.64
CA TYR A 148 -7.74 19.08 -8.66
C TYR A 148 -7.19 19.00 -10.10
N ASP A 149 -7.96 18.41 -11.01
CA ASP A 149 -7.55 18.17 -12.39
C ASP A 149 -7.87 19.33 -13.35
N ASP A 150 -8.09 20.55 -12.85
CA ASP A 150 -8.37 21.79 -13.61
C ASP A 150 -9.42 21.70 -14.76
N GLY A 151 -10.25 20.67 -14.75
CA GLY A 151 -11.21 20.38 -15.83
C GLY A 151 -10.65 19.48 -16.94
N VAL A 152 -9.34 19.26 -16.99
CA VAL A 152 -8.74 18.14 -17.73
C VAL A 152 -9.20 16.86 -17.03
N ARG A 153 -10.03 16.05 -17.67
CA ARG A 153 -10.44 14.74 -17.11
C ARG A 153 -9.16 14.01 -16.68
N ALA A 154 -9.00 13.75 -15.38
CA ALA A 154 -8.02 12.75 -14.95
C ALA A 154 -8.36 11.47 -15.72
N THR A 155 -7.51 11.10 -16.67
CA THR A 155 -7.67 9.82 -17.32
C THR A 155 -7.33 8.78 -16.28
N TRP A 156 -8.13 7.72 -16.22
CA TRP A 156 -7.88 6.57 -15.34
C TRP A 156 -6.41 6.11 -15.41
N SER A 157 -5.74 6.33 -16.54
CA SER A 157 -4.31 6.09 -16.72
C SER A 157 -3.41 6.80 -15.70
N SER A 158 -3.61 8.09 -15.41
CA SER A 158 -2.72 8.83 -14.48
C SER A 158 -2.91 8.38 -13.03
N VAL A 159 -4.17 8.12 -12.63
CA VAL A 159 -4.49 7.53 -11.32
C VAL A 159 -3.93 6.12 -11.22
N ALA A 160 -4.04 5.32 -12.28
CA ALA A 160 -3.49 3.97 -12.34
C ALA A 160 -1.96 3.98 -12.21
N THR A 161 -1.25 4.90 -12.87
CA THR A 161 0.20 5.05 -12.72
C THR A 161 0.60 5.38 -11.28
N ALA A 162 -0.10 6.32 -10.63
CA ALA A 162 0.18 6.65 -9.23
C ALA A 162 -0.10 5.46 -8.28
N LEU A 163 -1.16 4.69 -8.55
CA LEU A 163 -1.47 3.46 -7.81
C LEU A 163 -0.39 2.38 -8.02
N ASP A 164 0.18 2.28 -9.21
CA ASP A 164 1.29 1.35 -9.49
C ASP A 164 2.55 1.74 -8.73
N GLN A 165 2.87 3.03 -8.66
CA GLN A 165 4.01 3.51 -7.88
C GLN A 165 3.78 3.31 -6.37
N ALA A 166 2.56 3.55 -5.88
CA ALA A 166 2.19 3.24 -4.49
C ALA A 166 2.28 1.73 -4.19
N THR A 167 1.94 0.88 -5.17
CA THR A 167 2.09 -0.57 -5.09
C THR A 167 3.56 -0.97 -4.94
N ILE A 168 4.47 -0.34 -5.70
CA ILE A 168 5.92 -0.57 -5.60
C ILE A 168 6.44 -0.18 -4.21
N VAL A 169 6.01 0.96 -3.67
CA VAL A 169 6.38 1.39 -2.31
C VAL A 169 5.86 0.42 -1.25
N ALA A 170 4.63 -0.09 -1.40
CA ALA A 170 4.10 -1.11 -0.50
C ALA A 170 4.89 -2.43 -0.59
N ALA A 171 5.33 -2.82 -1.78
CA ALA A 171 6.21 -3.99 -1.99
C ALA A 171 7.58 -3.79 -1.33
N ALA A 172 8.16 -2.59 -1.40
CA ALA A 172 9.39 -2.24 -0.73
C ALA A 172 9.30 -2.36 0.80
N GLU A 173 8.21 -1.88 1.41
CA GLU A 173 8.01 -2.07 2.85
C GLU A 173 7.87 -3.56 3.23
N LEU A 174 7.21 -4.37 2.41
CA LEU A 174 7.13 -5.83 2.62
C LEU A 174 8.49 -6.50 2.52
N ALA A 175 9.32 -6.12 1.55
CA ALA A 175 10.70 -6.60 1.44
C ALA A 175 11.53 -6.22 2.68
N GLY A 176 11.40 -4.96 3.14
CA GLY A 176 12.02 -4.51 4.39
C GLY A 176 11.55 -5.30 5.62
N LEU A 177 10.25 -5.64 5.70
CA LEU A 177 9.70 -6.48 6.76
C LEU A 177 10.27 -7.89 6.73
N ALA A 178 10.39 -8.50 5.55
CA ALA A 178 11.02 -9.81 5.37
C ALA A 178 12.48 -9.75 5.85
N ARG A 179 13.25 -8.75 5.42
CA ARG A 179 14.65 -8.55 5.83
C ARG A 179 14.80 -8.39 7.35
N GLY A 180 13.96 -7.56 7.98
CA GLY A 180 13.97 -7.38 9.44
C GLY A 180 13.59 -8.65 10.20
N ALA A 181 12.59 -9.39 9.71
CA ALA A 181 12.15 -10.65 10.31
C ALA A 181 13.21 -11.75 10.18
N LEU A 182 13.87 -11.86 9.03
CA LEU A 182 15.00 -12.77 8.81
C LEU A 182 16.15 -12.46 9.76
N ALA A 183 16.58 -11.20 9.85
CA ALA A 183 17.65 -10.80 10.77
C ALA A 183 17.31 -11.15 12.23
N THR A 184 16.06 -10.91 12.62
CA THR A 184 15.55 -11.28 13.96
C THR A 184 15.58 -12.79 14.18
N ALA A 185 15.19 -13.57 13.18
CA ALA A 185 15.17 -15.04 13.25
C ALA A 185 16.59 -15.62 13.35
N VAL A 186 17.53 -15.12 12.55
CA VAL A 186 18.95 -15.52 12.60
C VAL A 186 19.55 -15.18 13.96
N ALA A 187 19.30 -13.98 14.49
CA ALA A 187 19.78 -13.58 15.80
C ALA A 187 19.23 -14.51 16.90
N TYR A 188 17.92 -14.81 16.89
CA TYR A 188 17.34 -15.73 17.86
C TYR A 188 17.93 -17.14 17.74
N ALA A 189 18.03 -17.68 16.51
CA ALA A 189 18.49 -19.03 16.26
C ALA A 189 19.97 -19.27 16.66
N THR A 190 20.80 -18.23 16.56
CA THR A 190 22.23 -18.31 16.92
C THR A 190 22.49 -18.19 18.43
N HIS A 191 21.57 -17.60 19.20
CA HIS A 191 21.71 -17.44 20.65
C HIS A 191 20.89 -18.46 21.46
N ARG A 192 19.77 -18.94 20.91
CA ARG A 192 18.93 -19.92 21.59
C ARG A 192 19.63 -21.27 21.57
N GLU A 193 20.04 -21.76 22.74
CA GLU A 193 20.58 -23.11 22.87
C GLU A 193 19.48 -24.11 23.23
N GLN A 194 19.44 -25.27 22.57
CA GLN A 194 18.71 -26.47 23.00
C GLN A 194 19.49 -27.72 22.59
N PHE A 195 19.25 -28.82 23.28
CA PHE A 195 19.97 -30.09 23.05
C PHE A 195 21.50 -29.93 22.99
N GLY A 196 22.03 -29.00 23.80
CA GLY A 196 23.48 -28.78 23.96
C GLY A 196 24.15 -27.89 22.90
N ALA A 197 23.41 -27.25 21.99
CA ALA A 197 23.97 -26.34 21.00
C ALA A 197 22.99 -25.22 20.59
N PRO A 198 23.47 -24.13 19.97
CA PRO A 198 22.60 -23.15 19.32
C PRO A 198 21.68 -23.80 18.29
N ILE A 199 20.39 -23.44 18.28
CA ILE A 199 19.41 -24.10 17.41
C ILE A 199 19.71 -23.89 15.91
N ALA A 200 20.47 -22.85 15.55
CA ALA A 200 20.96 -22.63 14.18
C ALA A 200 21.83 -23.78 13.64
N THR A 201 22.41 -24.64 14.49
CA THR A 201 23.24 -25.77 14.02
C THR A 201 22.41 -26.95 13.50
N TYR A 202 21.09 -26.97 13.72
CA TYR A 202 20.23 -28.05 13.24
C TYR A 202 19.82 -27.83 11.78
N GLN A 203 20.06 -28.83 10.92
CA GLN A 203 19.82 -28.73 9.47
C GLN A 203 18.41 -28.24 9.11
N ALA A 204 17.38 -28.71 9.81
CA ALA A 204 16.01 -28.29 9.54
C ALA A 204 15.79 -26.77 9.75
N LEU A 205 16.46 -26.16 10.73
CA LEU A 205 16.42 -24.73 10.97
C LEU A 205 17.36 -23.96 10.04
N ALA A 206 18.53 -24.52 9.74
CA ALA A 206 19.45 -23.95 8.77
C ALA A 206 18.79 -23.83 7.38
N HIS A 207 18.16 -24.89 6.88
CA HIS A 207 17.44 -24.86 5.60
C HIS A 207 16.30 -23.83 5.61
N ARG A 208 15.50 -23.78 6.69
CA ARG A 208 14.44 -22.78 6.83
C ARG A 208 14.98 -21.34 6.77
N LEU A 209 16.07 -21.06 7.49
CA LEU A 209 16.70 -19.73 7.47
C LEU A 209 17.25 -19.39 6.07
N THR A 210 17.80 -20.37 5.36
CA THR A 210 18.24 -20.20 3.96
C THR A 210 17.06 -19.91 3.03
N ASP A 211 15.96 -20.66 3.13
CA ASP A 211 14.75 -20.41 2.33
C ASP A 211 14.18 -19.02 2.59
N MET A 212 14.17 -18.59 3.86
CA MET A 212 13.77 -17.24 4.25
C MET A 212 14.69 -16.17 3.66
N ALA A 213 15.99 -16.44 3.55
CA ALA A 213 16.95 -15.53 2.91
C ALA A 213 16.69 -15.42 1.40
N ILE A 214 16.47 -16.54 0.71
CA ILE A 214 16.14 -16.58 -0.72
C ILE A 214 14.85 -15.82 -1.01
N ASP A 215 13.82 -16.03 -0.18
CA ASP A 215 12.54 -15.32 -0.29
C ASP A 215 12.72 -13.80 -0.14
N THR A 216 13.53 -13.40 0.86
CA THR A 216 13.81 -11.98 1.14
C THR A 216 14.55 -11.32 -0.03
N GLU A 217 15.62 -11.93 -0.51
CA GLU A 217 16.41 -11.43 -1.65
C GLU A 217 15.56 -11.36 -2.93
N SER A 218 14.71 -12.37 -3.18
CA SER A 218 13.79 -12.37 -4.32
C SER A 218 12.81 -11.19 -4.28
N ALA A 219 12.32 -10.83 -3.10
CA ALA A 219 11.44 -9.67 -2.93
C ALA A 219 12.17 -8.35 -3.19
N GLU A 220 13.42 -8.24 -2.73
CA GLU A 220 14.24 -7.04 -2.92
C GLU A 220 14.56 -6.81 -4.40
N LEU A 221 15.03 -7.85 -5.10
CA LEU A 221 15.31 -7.79 -6.53
C LEU A 221 14.06 -7.44 -7.35
N ALA A 222 12.90 -7.97 -6.97
CA ALA A 222 11.65 -7.64 -7.67
C ALA A 222 11.23 -6.17 -7.47
N VAL A 223 11.51 -5.59 -6.29
CA VAL A 223 11.29 -4.17 -6.02
C VAL A 223 12.28 -3.30 -6.79
N GLU A 224 13.56 -3.67 -6.81
CA GLU A 224 14.61 -2.97 -7.56
C GLU A 224 14.26 -2.90 -9.06
N GLU A 225 13.90 -4.02 -9.67
CA GLU A 225 13.44 -4.08 -11.07
C GLU A 225 12.22 -3.19 -11.32
N ALA A 226 11.27 -3.12 -10.37
CA ALA A 226 10.10 -2.27 -10.50
C ALA A 226 10.40 -0.78 -10.36
N VAL A 227 11.46 -0.42 -9.64
CA VAL A 227 11.96 0.96 -9.57
C VAL A 227 12.71 1.34 -10.84
N ASP A 228 13.57 0.45 -11.35
CA ASP A 228 14.39 0.69 -12.53
C ASP A 228 13.55 0.72 -13.82
N ALA A 229 12.50 -0.11 -13.90
CA ALA A 229 11.56 -0.16 -15.01
C ALA A 229 10.10 -0.09 -14.52
N PRO A 230 9.60 1.10 -14.10
CA PRO A 230 8.24 1.25 -13.58
C PRO A 230 7.18 0.91 -14.63
N SER A 231 6.33 -0.06 -14.31
CA SER A 231 5.18 -0.47 -15.14
C SER A 231 4.13 -1.17 -14.28
N SER A 232 2.88 -1.26 -14.77
CA SER A 232 1.80 -2.04 -14.12
C SER A 232 2.20 -3.50 -13.87
N GLN A 233 2.96 -4.10 -14.80
CA GLN A 233 3.48 -5.46 -14.67
C GLN A 233 4.50 -5.58 -13.56
N ASN A 234 5.52 -4.72 -13.58
CA ASN A 234 6.58 -4.80 -12.57
C ASN A 234 6.06 -4.42 -11.18
N ALA A 235 5.15 -3.45 -11.07
CA ALA A 235 4.44 -3.16 -9.82
C ALA A 235 3.68 -4.39 -9.29
N SER A 236 2.93 -5.08 -10.15
CA SER A 236 2.19 -6.28 -9.77
C SER A 236 3.10 -7.47 -9.41
N ARG A 237 4.18 -7.69 -10.17
CA ARG A 237 5.19 -8.73 -9.87
C ARG A 237 5.86 -8.47 -8.53
N ALA A 238 6.37 -7.26 -8.30
CA ALA A 238 6.99 -6.85 -7.05
C ALA A 238 6.05 -7.08 -5.86
N LYS A 239 4.79 -6.65 -5.98
CA LYS A 239 3.80 -6.81 -4.92
C LYS A 239 3.46 -8.27 -4.63
N ILE A 240 3.30 -9.12 -5.64
CA ILE A 240 3.07 -10.57 -5.44
C ILE A 240 4.25 -11.20 -4.70
N ILE A 241 5.46 -11.00 -5.22
CA ILE A 241 6.68 -11.62 -4.69
C ILE A 241 6.93 -11.15 -3.25
N ALA A 242 6.85 -9.84 -3.00
CA ALA A 242 7.08 -9.28 -1.68
C ALA A 242 6.00 -9.68 -0.66
N ASN A 243 4.71 -9.73 -1.05
CA ASN A 243 3.63 -10.23 -0.19
C ASN A 243 3.91 -11.66 0.28
N GLU A 244 4.30 -12.53 -0.65
CA GLU A 244 4.48 -13.96 -0.36
C GLU A 244 5.76 -14.21 0.43
N ALA A 245 6.85 -13.55 0.08
CA ALA A 245 8.10 -13.57 0.84
C ALA A 245 7.87 -13.09 2.28
N ALA A 246 7.29 -11.90 2.47
CA ALA A 246 7.01 -11.36 3.80
C ALA A 246 6.14 -12.31 4.63
N HIS A 247 5.12 -12.93 4.02
CA HIS A 247 4.30 -13.91 4.73
C HIS A 247 5.09 -15.14 5.17
N ARG A 248 5.85 -15.77 4.26
CA ARG A 248 6.66 -16.96 4.57
C ARG A 248 7.75 -16.67 5.60
N VAL A 249 8.44 -15.55 5.45
CA VAL A 249 9.54 -15.14 6.34
C VAL A 249 9.04 -14.80 7.74
N THR A 250 7.94 -14.03 7.87
CA THR A 250 7.38 -13.71 9.18
C THR A 250 6.75 -14.91 9.88
N ALA A 251 6.13 -15.83 9.13
CA ALA A 251 5.67 -17.12 9.68
C ALA A 251 6.86 -18.01 10.12
N GLY A 252 7.96 -17.99 9.35
CA GLY A 252 9.20 -18.66 9.71
C GLY A 252 9.80 -18.14 11.02
N LEU A 253 9.78 -16.82 11.23
CA LEU A 253 10.19 -16.19 12.49
C LEU A 253 9.37 -16.69 13.69
N HIS A 254 8.04 -16.79 13.56
CA HIS A 254 7.21 -17.40 14.62
C HIS A 254 7.66 -18.84 14.94
N GLN A 255 7.84 -19.66 13.91
CA GLN A 255 8.22 -21.05 14.08
C GLN A 255 9.59 -21.22 14.74
N ILE A 256 10.56 -20.37 14.38
CA ILE A 256 11.92 -20.38 14.95
C ILE A 256 11.90 -19.97 16.43
N ASN A 257 11.05 -19.01 16.79
CA ASN A 257 10.90 -18.55 18.18
C ASN A 257 10.08 -19.52 19.05
N GLY A 258 9.39 -20.49 18.44
CA GLY A 258 8.55 -21.47 19.14
C GLY A 258 7.41 -20.80 19.91
N GLY A 259 7.06 -21.33 21.09
CA GLY A 259 5.94 -20.83 21.90
C GLY A 259 6.01 -19.34 22.23
N VAL A 260 7.22 -18.81 22.48
CA VAL A 260 7.44 -17.37 22.76
C VAL A 260 7.09 -16.51 21.55
N GLY A 261 7.21 -17.05 20.35
CA GLY A 261 6.82 -16.35 19.13
C GLY A 261 5.34 -15.97 19.10
N PHE A 262 4.47 -16.64 19.85
CA PHE A 262 3.03 -16.40 19.85
C PHE A 262 2.53 -15.46 20.95
N TYR A 263 3.44 -14.92 21.76
CA TYR A 263 3.07 -13.91 22.74
C TYR A 263 2.81 -12.57 22.03
N ALA A 264 1.69 -11.93 22.38
CA ALA A 264 1.19 -10.75 21.67
C ALA A 264 2.14 -9.55 21.73
N ASP A 265 2.98 -9.49 22.76
CA ASP A 265 3.94 -8.42 23.03
C ASP A 265 5.34 -8.67 22.44
N GLN A 266 5.54 -9.80 21.75
CA GLN A 266 6.85 -10.17 21.21
C GLN A 266 7.03 -9.74 19.75
N THR A 267 8.29 -9.53 19.39
CA THR A 267 8.73 -9.10 18.06
C THR A 267 8.16 -9.93 16.90
N PRO A 268 8.10 -11.28 16.94
CA PRO A 268 7.51 -12.07 15.87
C PRO A 268 6.07 -11.68 15.54
N THR A 269 5.23 -11.52 16.56
CA THR A 269 3.82 -11.11 16.41
C THR A 269 3.71 -9.75 15.74
N ALA A 270 4.57 -8.79 16.10
CA ALA A 270 4.58 -7.46 15.48
C ALA A 270 4.90 -7.52 13.98
N TYR A 271 5.92 -8.29 13.57
CA TYR A 271 6.26 -8.48 12.16
C TYR A 271 5.12 -9.15 11.37
N TYR A 272 4.58 -10.24 11.90
CA TYR A 272 3.52 -11.00 11.22
C TYR A 272 2.23 -10.18 11.08
N ALA A 273 1.79 -9.52 12.15
CA ALA A 273 0.60 -8.67 12.13
C ALA A 273 0.74 -7.52 11.12
N ARG A 274 1.96 -6.96 11.01
CA ARG A 274 2.23 -5.89 10.05
C ARG A 274 2.26 -6.38 8.60
N ALA A 275 2.94 -7.49 8.32
CA ALA A 275 2.93 -8.10 6.99
C ALA A 275 1.51 -8.48 6.57
N LEU A 276 0.69 -8.99 7.51
CA LEU A 276 -0.71 -9.34 7.25
C LEU A 276 -1.57 -8.11 6.93
N ALA A 277 -1.39 -6.99 7.65
CA ALA A 277 -2.10 -5.76 7.35
C ALA A 277 -1.71 -5.18 5.98
N LEU A 278 -0.41 -5.08 5.71
CA LEU A 278 0.13 -4.51 4.47
C LEU A 278 -0.12 -5.39 3.24
N ARG A 279 -0.38 -6.69 3.42
CA ARG A 279 -0.76 -7.61 2.36
C ARG A 279 -1.95 -7.12 1.53
N PHE A 280 -2.95 -6.54 2.20
CA PHE A 280 -4.19 -6.07 1.56
C PHE A 280 -4.12 -4.63 1.08
N GLU A 281 -3.15 -3.85 1.56
CA GLU A 281 -2.92 -2.49 1.07
C GLU A 281 -2.44 -2.54 -0.38
N MET A 282 -3.04 -1.67 -1.21
CA MET A 282 -2.80 -1.58 -2.66
C MET A 282 -3.14 -2.85 -3.46
N GLY A 283 -3.90 -3.78 -2.88
CA GLY A 283 -4.30 -5.03 -3.52
C GLY A 283 -3.44 -6.22 -3.07
N ASP A 284 -4.07 -7.38 -2.94
CA ASP A 284 -3.37 -8.60 -2.52
C ASP A 284 -2.76 -9.37 -3.71
N SER A 285 -2.05 -10.45 -3.42
CA SER A 285 -1.43 -11.27 -4.46
C SER A 285 -2.43 -11.91 -5.43
N GLN A 286 -3.72 -12.03 -5.10
CA GLN A 286 -4.71 -12.57 -6.03
C GLN A 286 -5.15 -11.48 -7.01
N ILE A 287 -5.41 -10.27 -6.54
CA ILE A 287 -5.71 -9.10 -7.38
C ILE A 287 -4.58 -8.86 -8.38
N HIS A 288 -3.33 -8.84 -7.93
CA HIS A 288 -2.20 -8.60 -8.83
C HIS A 288 -1.95 -9.73 -9.83
N ARG A 289 -2.30 -10.98 -9.48
CA ARG A 289 -2.29 -12.09 -10.46
C ARG A 289 -3.33 -11.88 -11.55
N LEU A 290 -4.55 -11.44 -11.19
CA LEU A 290 -5.59 -11.13 -12.16
C LEU A 290 -5.18 -9.96 -13.07
N ARG A 291 -4.55 -8.93 -12.50
CA ARG A 291 -3.98 -7.81 -13.27
C ARG A 291 -2.96 -8.28 -14.31
N LEU A 292 -1.98 -9.09 -13.88
CA LEU A 292 -0.99 -9.67 -14.80
C LEU A 292 -1.63 -10.58 -15.85
N ALA A 293 -2.61 -11.41 -15.46
CA ALA A 293 -3.27 -12.31 -16.39
C ALA A 293 -4.03 -11.57 -17.50
N ALA A 294 -4.68 -10.45 -17.16
CA ALA A 294 -5.37 -9.59 -18.11
C ALA A 294 -4.40 -8.97 -19.13
N GLU A 295 -3.21 -8.56 -18.69
CA GLU A 295 -2.19 -7.98 -19.58
C GLU A 295 -1.50 -9.02 -20.47
N MET A 296 -1.35 -10.25 -19.98
CA MET A 296 -0.77 -11.36 -20.74
C MET A 296 -1.75 -11.97 -21.77
N ALA A 297 -2.96 -11.41 -21.89
CA ALA A 297 -4.02 -11.86 -22.79
C ALA A 297 -4.36 -13.35 -22.64
N TYR A 298 -4.30 -13.90 -21.42
CA TYR A 298 -4.85 -15.23 -21.17
C TYR A 298 -6.35 -15.24 -21.52
N PRO A 299 -6.89 -16.36 -22.06
CA PRO A 299 -8.34 -16.50 -22.21
C PRO A 299 -9.00 -16.20 -20.87
N ALA A 300 -10.07 -15.40 -20.87
CA ALA A 300 -10.78 -15.03 -19.65
C ALA A 300 -11.05 -16.28 -18.81
N ILE A 301 -10.44 -16.35 -17.63
CA ILE A 301 -10.69 -17.44 -16.68
C ILE A 301 -12.11 -17.19 -16.20
N GLY A 302 -13.05 -18.04 -16.63
CA GLY A 302 -14.43 -17.98 -16.15
C GLY A 302 -14.45 -18.19 -14.64
N LEU A 303 -14.64 -17.10 -13.90
CA LEU A 303 -14.91 -17.08 -12.47
C LEU A 303 -16.41 -16.85 -12.24
#